data_AF-A0A0E1W1J4-F1
#
_entry.id   AF-A0A0E1W1J4-F1
#
_cell.length_a   1.000
_cell.length_b   1.000
_cell.length_c   1.000
_cell.angle_alpha   90.00
_cell.angle_beta   90.00
_cell.angle_gamma   90.00
#
_symmetry.space_group_name_H-M   'P 1'
#
loop_
_entity.id
_entity.type
_entity.pdbx_description
1 polymer ?
#
loop_
_entity_poly.entity_id
_entity_poly.type
_entity_poly.pdbx_seq_one_letter_code
_entity_poly.pdbx_strand_id
1 'polypeptide(L)'
;MWTLRKIGVGMLVCALATGIAHAETVKLVANLQPSSEVPPTTSKGAGALDATYDTATRTLRWHATYRDLTGPATAAHFHGPAPVGQNAGVQVPIPKDALASPIVGEKALTDEQVGDLMAGKWYFNVHTKAHPAGEIRGQVLPAN
;
A
#
# COMPACT_ATOMS: atom_id res chain seq x y z
N MET A 1 -22.53 -41.36 -65.22
CA MET A 1 -22.71 -39.90 -65.09
C MET A 1 -22.09 -39.44 -63.79
N TRP A 2 -21.31 -38.36 -63.86
CA TRP A 2 -20.53 -37.71 -62.80
C TRP A 2 -21.38 -37.03 -61.72
N THR A 3 -20.66 -36.56 -60.66
CA THR A 3 -20.98 -35.59 -59.59
C THR A 3 -21.21 -36.22 -58.20
N LEU A 4 -20.70 -35.72 -57.05
CA LEU A 4 -19.95 -34.49 -56.71
C LEU A 4 -19.15 -34.68 -55.38
N ARG A 5 -18.01 -33.98 -55.27
CA ARG A 5 -17.23 -33.64 -54.05
C ARG A 5 -18.14 -32.99 -52.97
N LYS A 6 -17.85 -33.00 -51.66
CA LYS A 6 -16.78 -32.21 -50.99
C LYS A 6 -16.65 -32.60 -49.51
N ILE A 7 -15.40 -32.61 -49.06
CA ILE A 7 -14.96 -32.55 -47.66
C ILE A 7 -15.40 -31.21 -47.04
N GLY A 8 -15.91 -31.21 -45.82
CA GLY A 8 -16.09 -30.02 -44.99
C GLY A 8 -15.38 -30.19 -43.66
N VAL A 9 -14.17 -29.63 -43.56
CA VAL A 9 -13.40 -29.48 -42.32
C VAL A 9 -13.75 -28.14 -41.68
N GLY A 10 -13.95 -28.15 -40.35
CA GLY A 10 -13.54 -27.08 -39.44
C GLY A 10 -14.46 -25.85 -39.33
N MET A 11 -14.81 -25.47 -38.10
CA MET A 11 -13.99 -24.57 -37.29
C MET A 11 -14.73 -24.30 -35.96
N LEU A 12 -14.25 -24.88 -34.85
CA LEU A 12 -14.71 -24.49 -33.52
C LEU A 12 -14.03 -23.15 -33.20
N VAL A 13 -14.77 -22.05 -33.37
CA VAL A 13 -14.32 -20.72 -32.95
C VAL A 13 -14.43 -20.67 -31.42
N CYS A 14 -13.34 -20.98 -30.74
CA CYS A 14 -13.19 -20.66 -29.33
C CYS A 14 -12.82 -19.17 -29.26
N ALA A 15 -13.81 -18.31 -29.09
CA ALA A 15 -13.60 -16.89 -28.86
C ALA A 15 -12.96 -16.72 -27.49
N LEU A 16 -11.63 -16.65 -27.45
CA LEU A 16 -10.90 -16.15 -26.29
C LEU A 16 -11.17 -14.66 -26.19
N ALA A 17 -12.15 -14.28 -25.37
CA ALA A 17 -12.27 -12.92 -24.87
C ALA A 17 -11.04 -12.65 -24.01
N THR A 18 -10.00 -12.07 -24.64
CA THR A 18 -8.87 -11.50 -23.91
C THR A 18 -9.40 -10.25 -23.21
N GLY A 19 -9.78 -10.39 -21.95
CA GLY A 19 -10.00 -9.25 -21.08
C GLY A 19 -8.71 -8.46 -21.03
N ILE A 20 -8.70 -7.27 -21.64
CA ILE A 20 -7.61 -6.32 -21.49
C ILE A 20 -7.60 -5.94 -20.02
N ALA A 21 -6.61 -6.43 -19.25
CA ALA A 21 -6.42 -5.94 -17.90
C ALA A 21 -6.05 -4.45 -18.01
N HIS A 22 -7.00 -3.58 -17.68
CA HIS A 22 -6.70 -2.17 -17.52
C HIS A 22 -5.75 -2.04 -16.32
N ALA A 23 -4.69 -1.24 -16.46
CA ALA A 23 -3.85 -0.84 -15.34
C ALA A 23 -4.72 -0.05 -14.36
N GLU A 24 -5.23 -0.73 -13.33
CA GLU A 24 -6.01 -0.12 -12.28
C GLU A 24 -5.04 0.39 -11.22
N THR A 25 -5.15 1.68 -10.90
CA THR A 25 -4.46 2.27 -9.76
C THR A 25 -5.44 2.37 -8.60
N VAL A 26 -5.13 1.68 -7.50
CA VAL A 26 -5.90 1.76 -6.26
C VAL A 26 -5.34 2.90 -5.41
N LYS A 27 -6.17 3.88 -5.04
CA LYS A 27 -5.78 4.91 -4.08
C LYS A 27 -5.87 4.34 -2.67
N LEU A 28 -4.88 4.64 -1.83
CA LEU A 28 -4.87 4.31 -0.41
C LEU A 28 -4.55 5.55 0.41
N VAL A 29 -5.11 5.62 1.62
CA VAL A 29 -4.89 6.74 2.55
C VAL A 29 -4.68 6.25 3.96
N ALA A 30 -4.00 7.06 4.78
CA ALA A 30 -4.00 6.92 6.23
C ALA A 30 -3.96 8.29 6.90
N ASN A 31 -4.76 8.48 7.96
CA ASN A 31 -4.64 9.63 8.85
C ASN A 31 -3.74 9.24 10.04
N LEU A 32 -2.57 9.88 10.16
CA LEU A 32 -1.59 9.55 11.18
C LEU A 32 -1.83 10.40 12.42
N GLN A 33 -2.09 9.75 13.55
CA GLN A 33 -2.38 10.42 14.81
C GLN A 33 -1.69 9.73 16.00
N PRO A 34 -1.39 10.47 17.08
CA PRO A 34 -0.77 9.93 18.30
C PRO A 34 -1.65 8.88 18.97
N SER A 35 -2.97 9.09 18.91
CA SER A 35 -3.98 8.21 19.49
C SER A 35 -4.14 6.86 18.78
N SER A 36 -3.58 6.72 17.57
CA SER A 36 -3.60 5.47 16.82
C SER A 36 -2.40 4.57 17.13
N GLU A 37 -1.37 5.07 17.82
CA GLU A 37 -0.28 4.21 18.28
C GLU A 37 -0.76 3.20 19.33
N VAL A 38 0.01 2.12 19.50
CA VAL A 38 -0.31 1.06 20.45
C VAL A 38 0.90 0.79 21.34
N PRO A 39 0.91 1.27 22.60
CA PRO A 39 -0.13 2.12 23.22
C PRO A 39 -0.16 3.56 22.64
N PRO A 40 -1.29 4.29 22.79
CA PRO A 40 -1.41 5.68 22.36
C PRO A 40 -0.36 6.61 22.97
N THR A 41 0.09 7.61 22.23
CA THR A 41 0.97 8.67 22.74
C THR A 41 0.20 9.97 23.00
N THR A 42 0.82 10.90 23.72
CA THR A 42 0.26 12.23 24.06
C THR A 42 0.90 13.37 23.28
N SER A 43 1.64 13.07 22.20
CA SER A 43 2.27 14.11 21.38
C SER A 43 1.22 14.95 20.64
N LYS A 44 1.67 16.06 20.06
CA LYS A 44 0.85 16.89 19.18
C LYS A 44 1.04 16.54 17.70
N GLY A 45 1.85 15.51 17.43
CA GLY A 45 2.19 15.11 16.08
C GLY A 45 0.95 14.77 15.27
N ALA A 46 0.98 15.08 13.99
CA ALA A 46 -0.08 14.71 13.07
C ALA A 46 0.51 14.47 11.68
N GLY A 47 -0.13 13.64 10.88
CA GLY A 47 0.28 13.40 9.51
C GLY A 47 -0.79 12.77 8.64
N ALA A 48 -0.48 12.63 7.37
CA ALA A 48 -1.31 11.95 6.39
C ALA A 48 -0.43 11.16 5.44
N LEU A 49 -0.94 10.01 4.99
CA LEU A 49 -0.40 9.24 3.88
C LEU A 49 -1.41 9.29 2.74
N ASP A 50 -0.92 9.70 1.57
CA ASP A 50 -1.57 9.46 0.28
C ASP A 50 -0.71 8.47 -0.51
N ALA A 51 -1.29 7.36 -0.93
CA ALA A 51 -0.60 6.33 -1.67
C ALA A 51 -1.42 5.82 -2.85
N THR A 52 -0.73 5.24 -3.82
CA THR A 52 -1.31 4.61 -5.00
C THR A 52 -0.64 3.27 -5.23
N TYR A 53 -1.42 2.21 -5.39
CA TYR A 53 -0.92 0.91 -5.82
C TYR A 53 -1.31 0.67 -7.27
N ASP A 54 -0.31 0.47 -8.13
CA ASP A 54 -0.49 0.12 -9.54
C ASP A 54 -0.52 -1.41 -9.69
N THR A 55 -1.65 -1.94 -10.16
CA THR A 55 -1.86 -3.39 -10.31
C THR A 55 -1.05 -4.01 -11.47
N ALA A 56 -0.67 -3.23 -12.48
CA ALA A 56 0.12 -3.70 -13.61
C ALA A 56 1.60 -3.84 -13.24
N THR A 57 2.13 -2.85 -12.53
CA THR A 57 3.55 -2.84 -12.10
C THR A 57 3.77 -3.43 -10.70
N ARG A 58 2.70 -3.74 -9.98
CA ARG A 58 2.70 -4.15 -8.56
C ARG A 58 3.42 -3.17 -7.63
N THR A 59 3.38 -1.88 -7.96
CA THR A 59 4.16 -0.86 -7.24
C THR A 59 3.26 -0.01 -6.36
N LEU A 60 3.56 0.01 -5.06
CA LEU A 60 3.02 1.00 -4.12
C LEU A 60 3.90 2.25 -4.20
N ARG A 61 3.30 3.39 -4.51
CA ARG A 61 3.93 4.72 -4.43
C ARG A 61 3.26 5.52 -3.33
N TRP A 62 4.02 6.28 -2.57
CA TRP A 62 3.48 7.06 -1.46
C TRP A 62 4.02 8.48 -1.39
N HIS A 63 3.21 9.30 -0.75
CA HIS A 63 3.51 10.65 -0.31
C HIS A 63 2.95 10.80 1.11
N ALA A 64 3.82 10.83 2.12
CA ALA A 64 3.43 11.02 3.51
C ALA A 64 3.91 12.39 4.02
N THR A 65 3.01 13.13 4.66
CA THR A 65 3.31 14.39 5.33
C THR A 65 3.14 14.25 6.84
N TYR A 66 3.91 15.02 7.60
CA TYR A 66 3.74 15.11 9.04
C TYR A 66 4.16 16.49 9.55
N ARG A 67 3.70 16.83 10.75
CA ARG A 67 4.03 18.06 11.47
C ARG A 67 3.96 17.84 12.97
N ASP A 68 4.46 18.81 13.72
CA ASP A 68 4.31 18.92 15.19
C ASP A 68 4.79 17.70 15.98
N LEU A 69 5.73 16.94 15.41
CA LEU A 69 6.41 15.86 16.12
C LEU A 69 7.23 16.43 17.28
N THR A 70 7.47 15.62 18.31
CA THR A 70 8.30 16.01 19.46
C THR A 70 9.77 16.29 19.13
N GLY A 71 10.23 15.88 17.94
CA GLY A 71 11.56 16.13 17.43
C GLY A 71 11.73 15.59 16.00
N PRO A 72 12.97 15.58 15.47
CA PRO A 72 13.24 15.01 14.15
C PRO A 72 12.79 13.55 14.06
N ALA A 73 12.22 13.17 12.92
CA ALA A 73 11.89 11.79 12.63
C ALA A 73 13.18 10.93 12.62
N THR A 74 13.17 9.82 13.34
CA THR A 74 14.31 8.89 13.44
C THR A 74 14.10 7.60 12.65
N ALA A 75 12.84 7.27 12.35
CA ALA A 75 12.45 6.18 11.48
C ALA A 75 11.01 6.40 10.98
N ALA A 76 10.65 5.72 9.89
CA ALA A 76 9.29 5.56 9.44
C ALA A 76 9.16 4.23 8.72
N HIS A 77 7.99 3.59 8.82
CA HIS A 77 7.78 2.27 8.25
C HIS A 77 6.32 2.07 7.83
N PHE A 78 6.12 1.24 6.80
CA PHE A 78 4.90 0.45 6.69
C PHE A 78 5.07 -0.84 7.50
N HIS A 79 4.08 -1.15 8.30
CA HIS A 79 4.00 -2.37 9.11
C HIS A 79 2.77 -3.20 8.72
N GLY A 80 2.81 -4.50 9.00
CA GLY A 80 1.70 -5.41 8.78
C GLY A 80 2.14 -6.88 8.78
N PRO A 81 1.20 -7.83 8.62
CA PRO A 81 -0.24 -7.61 8.76
C PRO A 81 -0.67 -7.44 10.22
N ALA A 82 -1.52 -6.45 10.50
CA ALA A 82 -2.19 -6.26 11.78
C ALA A 82 -3.58 -5.63 11.58
N PRO A 83 -4.61 -6.08 12.32
CA PRO A 83 -5.84 -5.31 12.45
C PRO A 83 -5.58 -4.01 13.25
N VAL A 84 -6.55 -3.09 13.20
CA VAL A 84 -6.51 -1.86 13.99
C VAL A 84 -6.31 -2.19 15.48
N GLY A 85 -5.42 -1.45 16.14
CA GLY A 85 -5.12 -1.62 17.57
C GLY A 85 -4.10 -2.70 17.90
N GLN A 86 -3.44 -3.31 16.91
CA GLN A 86 -2.36 -4.28 17.12
C GLN A 86 -1.06 -3.85 16.45
N ASN A 87 0.07 -4.29 17.03
CA ASN A 87 1.40 -4.10 16.47
C ASN A 87 1.78 -5.28 15.57
N ALA A 88 2.54 -4.98 14.52
CA ALA A 88 3.11 -5.98 13.60
C ALA A 88 4.54 -5.60 13.20
N GLY A 89 5.24 -6.54 12.56
CA GLY A 89 6.57 -6.31 12.00
C GLY A 89 6.59 -5.33 10.82
N VAL A 90 7.79 -4.92 10.42
CA VAL A 90 8.03 -4.01 9.29
C VAL A 90 7.84 -4.75 7.97
N GLN A 91 7.07 -4.15 7.06
CA GLN A 91 6.90 -4.60 5.68
C GLN A 91 7.75 -3.79 4.70
N VAL A 92 7.78 -2.46 4.88
CA VAL A 92 8.59 -1.55 4.07
C VAL A 92 9.26 -0.52 4.98
N PRO A 93 10.59 -0.58 5.17
CA PRO A 93 11.30 0.47 5.86
C PRO A 93 11.58 1.67 4.96
N ILE A 94 11.43 2.88 5.51
CA ILE A 94 11.83 4.11 4.83
C ILE A 94 13.33 4.35 5.04
N PRO A 95 14.11 4.66 3.98
CA PRO A 95 15.51 5.03 4.11
C PRO A 95 15.72 6.20 5.10
N LYS A 96 16.78 6.12 5.91
CA LYS A 96 17.03 7.10 6.98
C LYS A 96 17.26 8.53 6.48
N ASP A 97 17.77 8.67 5.26
CA ASP A 97 18.00 9.93 4.55
C ASP A 97 16.73 10.47 3.86
N ALA A 98 15.63 9.70 3.84
CA ALA A 98 14.35 10.06 3.23
C ALA A 98 13.23 10.29 4.28
N LEU A 99 13.60 10.65 5.52
CA LEU A 99 12.64 10.83 6.62
C LEU A 99 12.06 12.24 6.73
N ALA A 100 12.64 13.23 6.04
CA ALA A 100 12.13 14.60 6.05
C ALA A 100 10.73 14.65 5.42
N SER A 101 9.83 15.46 5.97
CA SER A 101 8.51 15.65 5.38
C SER A 101 8.60 16.56 4.14
N PRO A 102 8.03 16.18 2.98
CA PRO A 102 7.30 14.94 2.73
C PRO A 102 8.19 13.71 2.52
N ILE A 103 7.76 12.57 3.07
CA ILE A 103 8.35 11.26 2.78
C ILE A 103 7.73 10.75 1.48
N VAL A 104 8.53 10.64 0.43
CA VAL A 104 8.13 10.12 -0.88
C VAL A 104 8.95 8.89 -1.23
N GLY A 105 8.31 7.93 -1.88
CA GLY A 105 8.99 6.72 -2.31
C GLY A 105 8.06 5.73 -2.98
N GLU A 106 8.64 4.61 -3.35
CA GLU A 106 7.92 3.52 -3.98
C GLU A 106 8.54 2.16 -3.67
N LYS A 107 7.73 1.11 -3.80
CA LYS A 107 8.13 -0.27 -3.55
C LYS A 107 7.28 -1.23 -4.37
N ALA A 108 7.93 -2.12 -5.11
CA ALA A 108 7.28 -3.30 -5.66
C ALA A 108 6.92 -4.28 -4.52
N LEU A 109 5.67 -4.73 -4.49
CA LEU A 109 5.13 -5.59 -3.45
C LEU A 109 5.01 -7.04 -3.93
N THR A 110 5.08 -8.00 -3.00
CA THR A 110 4.71 -9.39 -3.26
C THR A 110 3.19 -9.56 -3.27
N ASP A 111 2.69 -10.64 -3.89
CA ASP A 111 1.24 -10.89 -3.94
C ASP A 111 0.61 -11.02 -2.53
N GLU A 112 1.34 -11.58 -1.56
CA GLU A 112 0.92 -11.64 -0.15
C GLU A 112 0.80 -10.24 0.47
N GLN A 113 1.82 -9.39 0.26
CA GLN A 113 1.81 -8.01 0.76
C GLN A 113 0.66 -7.19 0.16
N VAL A 114 0.34 -7.42 -1.11
CA VAL A 114 -0.80 -6.78 -1.78
C VAL A 114 -2.10 -7.22 -1.15
N GLY A 115 -2.28 -8.53 -0.91
CA GLY A 115 -3.46 -9.06 -0.22
C GLY A 115 -3.69 -8.42 1.14
N ASP A 116 -2.64 -8.31 1.95
CA ASP A 116 -2.71 -7.70 3.28
C ASP A 116 -2.93 -6.17 3.24
N LEU A 117 -2.28 -5.48 2.30
CA LEU A 117 -2.47 -4.04 2.08
C LEU A 117 -3.92 -3.73 1.67
N MET A 118 -4.46 -4.48 0.70
CA MET A 118 -5.84 -4.30 0.22
C MET A 118 -6.88 -4.71 1.28
N ALA A 119 -6.54 -5.67 2.15
CA ALA A 119 -7.36 -6.03 3.31
C ALA A 119 -7.30 -4.99 4.45
N GLY A 120 -6.56 -3.89 4.27
CA GLY A 120 -6.43 -2.84 5.27
C GLY A 120 -5.69 -3.30 6.52
N LYS A 121 -4.76 -4.26 6.39
CA LYS A 121 -3.97 -4.80 7.51
C LYS A 121 -2.61 -4.13 7.66
N TRP A 122 -2.37 -3.05 6.94
CA TRP A 122 -1.13 -2.29 7.02
C TRP A 122 -1.35 -0.97 7.75
N TYR A 123 -0.33 -0.50 8.45
CA TYR A 123 -0.29 0.85 8.99
C TYR A 123 1.02 1.52 8.64
N PHE A 124 1.00 2.84 8.52
CA PHE A 124 2.22 3.65 8.41
C PHE A 124 2.45 4.37 9.72
N ASN A 125 3.69 4.35 10.21
CA ASN A 125 4.06 5.04 11.43
C ASN A 125 5.36 5.84 11.26
N VAL A 126 5.47 6.92 12.02
CA VAL A 126 6.68 7.74 12.14
C VAL A 126 7.16 7.74 13.59
N HIS A 127 8.48 7.62 13.79
CA HIS A 127 9.12 7.56 15.10
C HIS A 127 9.98 8.79 15.34
N THR A 128 10.17 9.13 16.62
CA THR A 128 11.16 10.13 17.06
C THR A 128 11.97 9.58 18.23
N LYS A 129 12.97 10.36 18.68
CA LYS A 129 13.76 10.01 19.86
C LYS A 129 12.92 9.85 21.13
N ALA A 130 11.90 10.69 21.33
CA ALA A 130 11.02 10.61 22.51
C ALA A 130 10.01 9.46 22.40
N HIS A 131 9.70 9.03 21.17
CA HIS A 131 8.73 7.98 20.88
C HIS A 131 9.33 6.89 19.98
N PRO A 132 10.30 6.10 20.49
CA PRO A 132 11.03 5.13 19.67
C PRO A 132 10.15 3.98 19.18
N ALA A 133 9.07 3.64 19.88
CA ALA A 133 8.10 2.64 19.46
C ALA A 133 7.13 3.14 18.37
N GLY A 134 7.05 4.46 18.16
CA GLY A 134 6.13 5.13 17.25
C GLY A 134 5.54 6.37 17.91
N GLU A 135 5.55 7.51 17.20
CA GLU A 135 4.93 8.75 17.67
C GLU A 135 3.53 8.94 17.10
N ILE A 136 3.39 8.73 15.78
CA ILE A 136 2.12 8.83 15.05
C ILE A 136 1.94 7.63 14.12
N ARG A 137 0.70 7.10 14.07
CA ARG A 137 0.31 5.96 13.25
C ARG A 137 -0.99 6.24 12.51
N GLY A 138 -1.14 5.69 11.31
CA GLY A 138 -2.43 5.58 10.61
C GLY A 138 -2.59 4.22 9.93
N GLN A 139 -3.77 3.60 10.05
CA GLN A 139 -4.11 2.42 9.27
C GLN A 139 -4.23 2.80 7.79
N VAL A 140 -3.60 2.04 6.91
CA VAL A 140 -3.64 2.23 5.45
C VAL A 140 -4.86 1.50 4.92
N LEU A 141 -5.76 2.26 4.29
CA LEU A 141 -7.02 1.74 3.74
C LEU A 141 -7.19 2.19 2.29
N PRO A 142 -7.77 1.36 1.41
CA PRO A 142 -8.24 1.81 0.10
C PRO A 142 -9.20 3.00 0.24
N ALA A 143 -9.02 4.01 -0.60
CA ALA A 143 -9.89 5.17 -0.71
C ALA A 143 -10.69 5.06 -2.02
N ASN A 144 -12.01 4.98 -1.89
CA ASN A 144 -12.95 5.03 -3.02
C ASN A 144 -13.12 6.46 -3.55
#